data_AF-A0A317QT63-F1
#
_entry.id   AF-A0A317QT63-F1
#
_cell.length_a   1.000
_cell.length_b   1.000
_cell.length_c   1.000
_cell.angle_alpha   90.00
_cell.angle_beta   90.00
_cell.angle_gamma   90.00
#
_symmetry.space_group_name_H-M   'P 1'
#
loop_
_entity.id
_entity.type
_entity.pdbx_description
1 polymer ?
#
loop_
_entity_poly.entity_id
_entity_poly.type
_entity_poly.pdbx_seq_one_letter_code
_entity_poly.pdbx_strand_id
1 'polypeptide(L)'
;MPVQGQVVRLADPGLTEWVLDEDGPAGLTYVVPRGRDVVCGGTAVEGATGRDPDPRVEAAILERACALVPALRGQPVLSRAVGLRPARPTVRLERLAVGGRPVVACYGHGGAGVTLSWGCAADVAALV
;
A
#
# COMPACT_ATOMS: atom_id res chain seq x y z
N MET A 1 13.22 -4.16 6.00
CA MET A 1 12.53 -3.75 7.24
C MET A 1 11.05 -3.57 6.92
N PRO A 2 10.09 -3.89 7.79
CA PRO A 2 8.68 -3.59 7.52
C PRO A 2 8.49 -2.08 7.42
N VAL A 3 7.61 -1.66 6.51
CA VAL A 3 7.08 -0.29 6.50
C VAL A 3 5.58 -0.37 6.68
N GLN A 4 5.11 0.01 7.86
CA GLN A 4 3.70 -0.04 8.21
C GLN A 4 2.93 1.01 7.41
N GLY A 5 1.74 0.64 6.92
CA GLY A 5 0.80 1.57 6.29
C GLY A 5 -0.62 1.30 6.76
N GLN A 6 -1.25 2.33 7.31
CA GLN A 6 -2.68 2.33 7.62
C GLN A 6 -3.48 2.92 6.47
N VAL A 7 -4.64 2.33 6.20
CA VAL A 7 -5.61 2.79 5.20
C VAL A 7 -7.04 2.73 5.76
N VAL A 8 -7.91 3.53 5.17
CA VAL A 8 -9.35 3.57 5.44
C VAL A 8 -10.08 3.33 4.13
N ARG A 9 -11.07 2.44 4.12
CA ARG A 9 -11.95 2.22 2.95
C ARG A 9 -13.27 2.92 3.16
N LEU A 10 -13.66 3.74 2.20
CA LEU A 10 -14.94 4.45 2.17
C LEU A 10 -15.85 3.87 1.08
N ALA A 11 -17.17 4.04 1.21
CA ALA A 11 -18.09 3.84 0.10
C ALA A 11 -17.73 4.80 -1.04
N ASP A 12 -17.83 4.31 -2.28
CA ASP A 12 -17.48 5.10 -3.46
C ASP A 12 -18.63 6.01 -3.88
N PRO A 13 -18.46 7.34 -3.90
CA PRO A 13 -19.47 8.28 -4.42
C PRO A 13 -19.54 8.32 -5.95
N GLY A 14 -18.81 7.46 -6.66
CA GLY A 14 -18.73 7.42 -8.12
C GLY A 14 -17.47 8.09 -8.66
N LEU A 15 -16.34 8.00 -7.95
CA LEU A 15 -15.08 8.57 -8.40
C LEU A 15 -14.53 7.77 -9.59
N THR A 16 -14.09 8.49 -10.63
CA THR A 16 -13.48 7.91 -11.85
C THR A 16 -11.98 8.15 -11.94
N GLU A 17 -11.44 9.03 -11.08
CA GLU A 17 -10.04 9.42 -11.05
C GLU A 17 -9.42 9.08 -9.69
N TRP A 18 -8.10 8.86 -9.69
CA TRP A 18 -7.31 8.64 -8.49
C TRP A 18 -6.37 9.82 -8.26
N VAL A 19 -5.95 10.00 -7.01
CA VAL A 19 -5.01 11.05 -6.59
C VAL A 19 -3.91 10.44 -5.74
N LEU A 20 -2.68 10.92 -5.93
CA LEU A 20 -1.51 10.64 -5.09
C LEU A 20 -0.79 11.97 -4.84
N ASP A 21 -0.57 12.27 -3.57
CA ASP A 21 0.21 13.41 -3.09
C ASP A 21 1.22 12.89 -2.05
N GLU A 22 2.49 12.78 -2.46
CA GLU A 22 3.58 12.31 -1.60
C GLU A 22 4.30 13.46 -0.88
N ASP A 23 4.14 14.69 -1.37
CA ASP A 23 4.89 15.87 -0.93
C ASP A 23 4.07 16.82 -0.05
N GLY A 24 2.78 16.51 0.17
CA GLY A 24 1.89 17.28 1.01
C GLY A 24 2.45 17.48 2.43
N PRO A 25 2.44 18.71 2.98
CA PRO A 25 3.04 19.01 4.28
C PRO A 25 2.37 18.30 5.46
N ALA A 26 1.12 17.86 5.28
CA ALA A 26 0.38 17.06 6.26
C ALA A 26 0.68 15.54 6.16
N GLY A 27 1.51 15.14 5.19
CA GLY A 27 1.93 13.76 4.95
C GLY A 27 1.28 13.12 3.72
N LEU A 28 1.86 11.98 3.31
CA LEU A 28 1.43 11.15 2.19
C LEU A 28 -0.09 10.93 2.18
N THR A 29 -0.71 11.21 1.03
CA THR A 29 -2.13 11.02 0.81
C THR A 29 -2.37 10.38 -0.56
N TYR A 30 -3.20 9.35 -0.61
CA TYR A 30 -3.70 8.80 -1.85
C TYR A 30 -5.16 8.40 -1.71
N VAL A 31 -5.89 8.60 -2.81
CA VAL A 31 -7.30 8.27 -2.96
C VAL A 31 -7.42 7.43 -4.22
N VAL A 32 -7.78 6.15 -4.03
CA VAL A 32 -7.83 5.18 -5.13
C VAL A 32 -9.22 4.53 -5.18
N PRO A 33 -10.10 4.94 -6.12
CA PRO A 33 -11.35 4.24 -6.36
C PRO A 33 -11.11 2.86 -6.97
N ARG A 34 -11.91 1.89 -6.53
CA ARG A 34 -11.88 0.50 -7.02
C ARG A 34 -13.26 0.05 -7.53
N GLY A 35 -14.13 1.01 -7.85
CA GLY A 35 -15.46 0.83 -8.41
C GLY A 35 -16.57 0.53 -7.40
N ARG A 36 -16.27 -0.14 -6.28
CA ARG A 36 -17.24 -0.37 -5.18
C ARG A 36 -16.89 0.40 -3.91
N ASP A 37 -15.62 0.76 -3.77
CA ASP A 37 -15.09 1.45 -2.62
C ASP A 37 -13.90 2.32 -3.04
N VAL A 38 -13.52 3.21 -2.14
CA VAL A 38 -12.35 4.07 -2.28
C VAL A 38 -11.38 3.75 -1.16
N VAL A 39 -10.13 3.44 -1.51
CA VAL A 39 -9.04 3.31 -0.55
C VAL A 39 -8.44 4.69 -0.34
N CYS A 40 -8.57 5.19 0.88
CA CYS A 40 -7.89 6.39 1.35
C CYS A 40 -6.68 5.96 2.18
N GLY A 41 -5.50 6.39 1.78
CA GLY A 41 -4.29 6.22 2.57
C GLY A 41 -3.45 7.49 2.55
N GLY A 42 -2.33 7.51 3.25
CA GLY A 42 -1.98 6.48 4.23
C GLY A 42 -0.80 6.92 5.07
N THR A 43 -0.16 5.94 5.69
CA THR A 43 1.09 6.13 6.41
C THR A 43 2.22 5.30 5.82
N ALA A 44 3.46 5.68 6.13
CA ALA A 44 4.67 4.95 5.83
C ALA A 44 5.59 5.02 7.06
N VAL A 45 5.36 4.13 8.04
CA VAL A 45 6.14 4.12 9.29
C VAL A 45 7.17 3.00 9.22
N GLU A 46 8.43 3.39 9.06
CA GLU A 46 9.55 2.48 9.00
C GLU A 46 9.79 1.74 10.32
N GLY A 47 10.04 0.43 10.26
CA GLY A 47 10.37 -0.40 11.43
C GLY A 47 9.17 -0.81 12.29
N ALA A 48 8.03 -0.14 12.17
CA ALA A 48 6.81 -0.49 12.89
C ALA A 48 6.25 -1.85 12.41
N THR A 49 5.80 -2.65 13.38
CA THR A 49 5.26 -4.01 13.16
C THR A 49 3.82 -4.19 13.63
N GLY A 50 3.28 -3.22 14.39
CA GLY A 50 1.89 -3.23 14.86
C GLY A 50 0.91 -3.28 13.70
N ARG A 51 -0.24 -3.94 13.91
CA ARG A 51 -1.28 -4.13 12.88
C ARG A 51 -2.66 -3.64 13.33
N ASP A 52 -2.74 -3.09 14.53
CA ASP A 52 -3.98 -2.53 15.06
C ASP A 52 -4.16 -1.12 14.48
N PRO A 53 -5.33 -0.81 13.87
CA PRO A 53 -5.61 0.53 13.40
C PRO A 53 -5.65 1.55 14.54
N ASP A 54 -4.98 2.69 14.35
CA ASP A 54 -5.03 3.83 15.27
C ASP A 54 -6.13 4.82 14.83
N PRO A 55 -7.15 5.11 15.68
CA PRO A 55 -8.21 6.06 15.38
C PRO A 55 -7.72 7.48 15.07
N ARG A 56 -6.59 7.91 15.65
CA ARG A 56 -6.01 9.23 15.37
C ARG A 56 -5.41 9.29 13.97
N VAL A 57 -4.77 8.20 13.54
CA VAL A 57 -4.22 8.06 12.18
C VAL A 57 -5.35 7.99 11.16
N GLU A 58 -6.44 7.29 11.46
CA GLU A 58 -7.65 7.28 10.62
C GLU A 58 -8.23 8.68 10.43
N ALA A 59 -8.41 9.45 11.51
CA ALA A 59 -8.93 10.81 11.43
C ALA A 59 -8.04 11.69 10.53
N ALA A 60 -6.71 11.61 10.69
CA ALA A 60 -5.77 12.36 9.87
C ALA A 60 -5.79 11.95 8.39
N ILE A 61 -5.92 10.64 8.08
CA ILE A 61 -6.05 10.16 6.70
C ILE A 61 -7.32 10.73 6.06
N LEU A 62 -8.46 10.66 6.77
CA LEU A 62 -9.74 11.14 6.28
C LEU A 62 -9.74 12.66 6.06
N GLU A 63 -9.11 13.42 6.95
CA GLU A 63 -8.98 14.87 6.81
C GLU A 63 -8.23 15.23 5.52
N ARG A 64 -7.05 14.64 5.29
CA ARG A 64 -6.26 14.90 4.08
C ARG A 64 -6.97 14.42 2.81
N ALA A 65 -7.55 13.22 2.84
CA ALA A 65 -8.30 12.69 1.70
C ALA A 65 -9.50 13.57 1.33
N CYS A 66 -10.26 14.07 2.32
CA CYS A 66 -11.39 14.96 2.09
C CYS A 66 -10.97 16.38 1.67
N ALA A 67 -9.77 16.82 2.05
CA ALA A 67 -9.20 18.08 1.57
C ALA A 67 -8.88 18.01 0.07
N LEU A 68 -8.29 16.91 -0.39
CA LEU A 68 -7.98 16.68 -1.81
C LEU A 68 -9.24 16.34 -2.64
N VAL A 69 -10.14 15.52 -2.08
CA VAL A 69 -11.33 15.03 -2.76
C VAL A 69 -12.59 15.29 -1.90
N PRO A 70 -13.19 16.50 -2.00
CA PRO A 70 -14.36 16.90 -1.22
C PRO A 70 -15.55 15.93 -1.23
N ALA A 71 -15.75 15.18 -2.32
CA ALA A 71 -16.85 14.23 -2.48
C ALA A 71 -16.80 13.04 -1.49
N LEU A 72 -15.65 12.80 -0.85
CA LEU A 72 -15.50 11.76 0.16
C LEU A 72 -16.08 12.15 1.52
N ARG A 73 -16.38 13.44 1.75
CA ARG A 73 -16.93 13.91 3.03
C ARG A 73 -18.26 13.22 3.33
N GLY A 74 -18.35 12.63 4.52
CA GLY A 74 -19.55 11.94 4.99
C GLY A 74 -19.80 10.57 4.37
N GLN A 75 -18.92 10.08 3.50
CA GLN A 75 -19.07 8.72 2.97
C GLN A 75 -18.88 7.66 4.08
N PRO A 76 -19.67 6.58 4.10
CA PRO A 76 -19.55 5.52 5.09
C PRO A 76 -18.17 4.88 5.10
N VAL A 77 -17.58 4.72 6.30
CA VAL A 77 -16.38 3.91 6.50
C VAL A 77 -16.76 2.42 6.41
N LEU A 78 -16.21 1.73 5.42
CA LEU A 78 -16.46 0.31 5.19
C LEU A 78 -15.50 -0.59 5.97
N SER A 79 -14.23 -0.19 6.10
CA SER A 79 -13.23 -0.95 6.87
C SER A 79 -11.96 -0.15 7.14
N ARG A 80 -11.16 -0.63 8.10
CA ARG A 80 -9.84 -0.12 8.47
C ARG A 80 -8.82 -1.24 8.33
N ALA A 81 -7.61 -0.94 7.87
CA ALA A 81 -6.56 -1.94 7.78
C ALA A 81 -5.18 -1.32 8.00
N VAL A 82 -4.30 -2.11 8.61
CA VAL A 82 -2.87 -1.81 8.71
C VAL A 82 -2.09 -2.95 8.06
N GLY A 83 -1.30 -2.62 7.05
CA GLY A 83 -0.43 -3.55 6.32
C GLY A 83 1.04 -3.31 6.61
N LEU A 84 1.87 -4.34 6.46
CA LEU A 84 3.32 -4.25 6.58
C LEU A 84 3.96 -4.46 5.21
N ARG A 85 4.47 -3.40 4.59
CA ARG A 85 5.15 -3.48 3.30
C ARG A 85 6.51 -4.18 3.47
N PRO A 86 6.83 -5.22 2.68
CA PRO A 86 8.09 -5.94 2.78
C PRO A 86 9.23 -5.16 2.09
N ALA A 87 9.70 -4.07 2.70
CA ALA A 87 10.68 -3.18 2.07
C ALA A 87 12.11 -3.71 2.14
N ARG A 88 12.83 -3.53 1.04
CA ARG A 88 14.29 -3.69 0.88
C ARG A 88 14.82 -2.55 0.00
N PRO A 89 16.13 -2.24 0.06
CA PRO A 89 16.76 -1.30 -0.87
C PRO A 89 16.61 -1.71 -2.35
N THR A 90 16.58 -3.02 -2.61
CA THR A 90 16.34 -3.60 -3.94
C THR A 90 15.41 -4.80 -3.84
N VAL A 91 14.64 -5.09 -4.90
CA VAL A 91 13.94 -6.38 -5.02
C VAL A 91 14.97 -7.50 -5.10
N ARG A 92 14.79 -8.56 -4.31
CA ARG A 92 15.62 -9.77 -4.42
C ARG A 92 14.96 -10.72 -5.40
N LEU A 93 15.55 -10.85 -6.58
CA LEU A 93 15.14 -11.79 -7.60
C LEU A 93 16.38 -12.52 -8.13
N GLU A 94 16.56 -13.77 -7.70
CA GLU A 94 17.73 -14.58 -8.07
C GLU A 94 17.50 -16.09 -7.81
N ARG A 95 18.25 -16.93 -8.52
CA ARG A 95 18.31 -18.38 -8.28
C ARG A 95 19.46 -18.71 -7.32
N LEU A 96 19.18 -19.53 -6.32
CA LEU A 96 20.07 -19.92 -5.23
C LEU A 96 20.10 -21.44 -5.08
N ALA A 97 21.14 -21.94 -4.42
CA ALA A 97 21.19 -23.31 -3.92
C ALA A 97 21.18 -23.27 -2.38
N VAL A 98 20.14 -23.84 -1.75
CA VAL A 98 19.99 -23.87 -0.29
C VAL A 98 19.88 -25.33 0.15
N GLY A 99 20.87 -25.82 0.90
CA GLY A 99 20.91 -27.23 1.33
C GLY A 99 20.85 -28.21 0.16
N GLY A 100 21.53 -27.90 -0.95
CA GLY A 100 21.53 -28.70 -2.18
C GLY A 100 20.26 -28.60 -3.04
N ARG A 101 19.26 -27.77 -2.65
CA ARG A 101 18.01 -27.60 -3.41
C ARG A 101 18.00 -26.26 -4.15
N PRO A 102 17.53 -26.21 -5.41
CA PRO A 102 17.33 -24.95 -6.11
C PRO A 102 16.18 -24.16 -5.46
N VAL A 103 16.41 -22.87 -5.22
CA VAL A 103 15.44 -21.92 -4.66
C VAL A 103 15.47 -20.65 -5.50
N VAL A 104 14.31 -20.14 -5.91
CA VAL A 104 14.22 -18.82 -6.54
C VAL A 104 13.66 -17.83 -5.51
N ALA A 105 14.44 -16.81 -5.18
CA ALA A 105 13.98 -15.70 -4.35
C ALA A 105 13.21 -14.71 -5.22
N CYS A 106 12.09 -14.18 -4.73
CA CYS A 106 11.33 -13.10 -5.34
C CYS A 106 10.59 -12.30 -4.26
N TYR A 107 11.30 -11.41 -3.55
CA TYR A 107 10.75 -10.65 -2.42
C TYR A 107 11.40 -9.27 -2.24
N GLY A 108 10.84 -8.44 -1.37
CA GLY A 108 11.42 -7.13 -1.04
C GLY A 108 10.81 -5.95 -1.79
N HIS A 109 9.59 -6.10 -2.34
CA HIS A 109 8.95 -5.12 -3.21
C HIS A 109 8.46 -3.83 -2.51
N GLY A 110 8.55 -3.73 -1.19
CA GLY A 110 8.02 -2.57 -0.46
C GLY A 110 6.56 -2.30 -0.79
N GLY A 111 6.23 -1.06 -1.14
CA GLY A 111 4.88 -0.65 -1.56
C GLY A 111 4.53 -0.95 -3.02
N ALA A 112 5.50 -1.36 -3.85
CA ALA A 112 5.35 -1.49 -5.30
C ALA A 112 5.02 -2.91 -5.77
N GLY A 113 4.73 -3.84 -4.86
CA GLY A 113 4.56 -5.26 -5.19
C GLY A 113 3.47 -5.55 -6.23
N VAL A 114 2.36 -4.81 -6.22
CA VAL A 114 1.30 -4.97 -7.23
C VAL A 114 1.78 -4.46 -8.59
N THR A 115 2.37 -3.27 -8.65
CA THR A 115 2.89 -2.66 -9.88
C THR A 115 3.95 -3.51 -10.55
N LEU A 116 4.84 -4.13 -9.78
CA LEU A 116 5.96 -4.93 -10.28
C LEU A 116 5.60 -6.42 -10.53
N SER A 117 4.41 -6.86 -10.11
CA SER A 117 4.06 -8.28 -10.01
C SER A 117 4.28 -9.08 -11.29
N TRP A 118 3.79 -8.60 -12.44
CA TRP A 118 3.90 -9.30 -13.71
C TRP A 118 5.35 -9.41 -14.22
N GLY A 119 6.13 -8.34 -14.12
CA GLY A 119 7.54 -8.35 -14.52
C GLY A 119 8.35 -9.32 -13.67
N CYS A 120 8.21 -9.23 -12.34
CA CYS A 120 8.89 -10.14 -11.44
C CYS A 120 8.46 -11.61 -11.65
N ALA A 121 7.18 -11.87 -11.95
CA ALA A 121 6.71 -13.22 -12.26
C ALA A 121 7.33 -13.78 -13.54
N ALA A 122 7.46 -12.95 -14.59
CA ALA A 122 8.11 -13.34 -15.84
C ALA A 122 9.61 -13.64 -15.62
N ASP A 123 10.31 -12.80 -14.86
CA ASP A 123 11.72 -13.00 -14.52
C ASP A 123 11.92 -14.28 -13.69
N VAL A 124 11.02 -14.56 -12.74
CA VAL A 124 11.02 -15.82 -11.98
C VAL A 124 10.83 -17.02 -12.91
N ALA A 125 9.87 -16.96 -13.84
CA ALA A 125 9.62 -18.04 -14.79
C ALA A 125 10.83 -18.35 -15.67
N ALA A 126 11.63 -17.33 -16.04
CA ALA A 126 12.86 -17.50 -16.80
C ALA A 126 14.02 -18.15 -16.00
N LEU A 127 13.92 -18.18 -14.66
CA LEU A 127 14.94 -18.77 -13.78
C LEU A 127 14.66 -20.23 -13.38
N VAL A 128 13.45 -20.74 -13.67
CA VAL A 128 13.02 -22.10 -13.28
C VAL A 128 13.50 -23.12 -14.30
#